data_AF-A0A150IH75-F1
#
_entry.id   AF-A0A150IH75-F1
#
_cell.length_a   1.000
_cell.length_b   1.000
_cell.length_c   1.000
_cell.angle_alpha   90.00
_cell.angle_beta   90.00
_cell.angle_gamma   90.00
#
_symmetry.space_group_name_H-M   'P 1'
#
loop_
_entity.id
_entity.type
_entity.pdbx_description
1 polymer ?
#
loop_
_entity_poly.entity_id
_entity_poly.type
_entity_poly.pdbx_seq_one_letter_code
_entity_poly.pdbx_strand_id
1 'polypeptide(L)'
;MSEPFGQRIDLDLYVFGYRGDKEFSEMPKINVEVNLKGYSIYDQKKSISNIGIEVNKTPTEITVKVPIKDLGDPEKVIFSATTSTGLLSLDSMPWRIVILNKE
;
A
#
# COMPACT_ATOMS: atom_id res chain seq x y z
N MET A 1 10.91 15.13 -19.33
CA MET A 1 11.82 14.66 -18.26
C MET A 1 11.09 14.87 -16.95
N SER A 2 10.86 13.81 -16.18
CA SER A 2 10.31 13.91 -14.83
C SER A 2 11.31 14.67 -13.96
N GLU A 3 10.89 15.73 -13.28
CA GLU A 3 11.74 16.33 -12.26
C GLU A 3 12.04 15.26 -11.19
N PRO A 4 13.30 15.08 -10.77
CA PRO A 4 13.60 14.20 -9.64
C PRO A 4 12.78 14.66 -8.44
N PHE A 5 12.22 13.73 -7.66
CA PHE A 5 11.31 14.06 -6.58
C PHE A 5 11.91 15.16 -5.70
N GLY A 6 11.45 16.39 -5.90
CA GLY A 6 11.97 17.56 -5.23
C GLY A 6 11.64 17.43 -3.76
N GLN A 7 12.66 17.16 -2.95
CA GLN A 7 12.62 17.16 -1.48
C GLN A 7 11.46 16.34 -0.87
N ARG A 8 11.78 15.08 -0.54
CA ARG A 8 11.03 14.27 0.46
C ARG A 8 9.57 13.96 0.06
N ILE A 9 9.39 12.97 -0.81
CA ILE A 9 8.07 12.37 -1.05
C ILE A 9 7.83 11.24 -0.05
N ASP A 10 6.69 11.31 0.60
CA ASP A 10 6.12 10.27 1.44
C ASP A 10 4.95 9.60 0.68
N LEU A 11 4.65 8.34 1.02
CA LEU A 11 3.61 7.53 0.38
C LEU A 11 2.76 6.86 1.45
N ASP A 12 1.45 6.99 1.33
CA ASP A 12 0.45 6.18 2.02
C ASP A 12 -0.20 5.24 1.00
N LEU A 13 0.12 3.95 1.07
CA LEU A 13 -0.46 2.92 0.22
C LEU A 13 -1.44 2.07 1.02
N TYR A 14 -2.69 2.01 0.58
CA TYR A 14 -3.72 1.13 1.14
C TYR A 14 -3.94 -0.06 0.21
N VAL A 15 -3.86 -1.28 0.73
CA VAL A 15 -4.06 -2.54 -0.02
C VAL A 15 -4.94 -3.48 0.78
N PHE A 16 -6.18 -3.65 0.35
CA PHE A 16 -7.18 -4.43 1.04
C PHE A 16 -7.50 -5.70 0.24
N GLY A 17 -7.32 -6.85 0.88
CA GLY A 17 -7.83 -8.11 0.37
C GLY A 17 -9.34 -8.17 0.52
N TYR A 18 -10.02 -8.65 -0.51
CA TYR A 18 -11.46 -8.91 -0.49
C TYR A 18 -11.76 -10.34 -0.93
N ARG A 19 -12.68 -11.00 -0.23
CA ARG A 19 -13.29 -12.28 -0.61
C ARG A 19 -14.80 -12.23 -0.38
N GLY A 20 -15.59 -12.92 -1.19
CA GLY A 20 -17.03 -12.99 -1.01
C GLY A 20 -17.51 -13.86 0.17
N ASP A 21 -16.64 -14.72 0.70
CA ASP A 21 -16.97 -15.75 1.70
C ASP A 21 -16.64 -15.36 3.15
N LYS A 22 -16.12 -14.15 3.39
CA LYS A 22 -15.76 -13.65 4.72
C LYS A 22 -16.37 -12.27 4.97
N GLU A 23 -16.52 -11.89 6.23
CA GLU A 23 -16.90 -10.51 6.56
C GLU A 23 -15.75 -9.55 6.23
N PHE A 24 -16.08 -8.41 5.62
CA PHE A 24 -15.06 -7.45 5.19
C PHE A 24 -14.24 -6.89 6.37
N SER A 25 -14.84 -6.75 7.55
CA SER A 25 -14.18 -6.33 8.80
C SER A 25 -13.05 -7.27 9.24
N GLU A 26 -13.17 -8.56 8.95
CA GLU A 26 -12.23 -9.60 9.38
C GLU A 26 -11.06 -9.79 8.40
N MET A 27 -11.14 -9.21 7.20
CA MET A 27 -10.10 -9.33 6.18
C MET A 27 -8.95 -8.35 6.46
N PRO A 28 -7.70 -8.68 6.06
CA PRO A 28 -6.57 -7.76 6.20
C PRO A 28 -6.81 -6.40 5.52
N LYS A 29 -6.49 -5.32 6.23
CA LYS A 29 -6.52 -3.94 5.71
C LYS A 29 -5.13 -3.34 5.83
N ILE A 30 -4.28 -3.68 4.85
CA ILE A 30 -2.89 -3.28 4.90
C ILE A 30 -2.76 -1.80 4.52
N ASN A 31 -2.04 -1.06 5.34
CA ASN A 31 -1.55 0.26 5.03
C ASN A 31 -0.01 0.25 5.14
N VAL A 32 0.66 0.76 4.10
CA VAL A 32 2.11 0.91 4.04
C VAL A 32 2.41 2.40 3.99
N GLU A 33 3.00 2.91 5.07
CA GLU A 33 3.46 4.29 5.18
C GLU A 33 4.95 4.33 4.85
N VAL A 34 5.35 5.04 3.80
CA VAL A 34 6.75 5.24 3.42
C VAL A 34 7.12 6.69 3.67
N ASN A 35 8.18 6.92 4.44
CA ASN A 35 8.69 8.25 4.71
C ASN A 35 10.22 8.30 4.59
N LEU A 36 10.87 9.30 5.19
CA LEU A 36 12.33 9.45 5.14
C LEU A 36 13.08 8.49 6.06
N LYS A 37 12.45 7.99 7.11
CA LYS A 37 13.05 7.09 8.08
C LYS A 37 12.95 5.62 7.66
N GLY A 38 12.23 5.33 6.58
CA GLY A 38 11.95 3.98 6.11
C GLY A 38 10.47 3.82 5.81
N TYR A 39 9.90 2.69 6.22
CA TYR A 39 8.47 2.42 6.07
C TYR A 39 7.91 1.73 7.32
N SER A 40 6.60 1.82 7.49
CA SER A 40 5.83 1.14 8.53
C SER A 40 4.62 0.47 7.89
N ILE A 41 4.21 -0.67 8.45
CA ILE A 41 3.10 -1.46 7.94
C ILE A 41 2.09 -1.63 9.06
N TYR A 42 0.82 -1.46 8.70
CA TYR A 42 -0.30 -1.61 9.59
C TYR A 42 -1.34 -2.55 8.99
N ASP A 43 -1.96 -3.37 9.82
CA ASP A 43 -3.27 -3.94 9.56
C ASP A 43 -4.29 -3.17 10.38
N GLN A 44 -5.10 -2.36 9.70
CA GLN A 44 -5.98 -1.38 10.32
C GLN A 44 -5.20 -0.42 11.25
N LYS A 45 -5.40 -0.52 12.58
CA LYS A 45 -4.70 0.31 13.58
C LYS A 45 -3.47 -0.37 14.19
N LYS A 46 -3.21 -1.63 13.83
CA LYS A 46 -2.17 -2.45 14.45
C LYS A 46 -0.92 -2.44 13.58
N SER A 47 0.19 -1.97 14.13
CA SER A 47 1.50 -2.11 13.47
C SER A 47 1.92 -3.58 13.40
N ILE A 48 2.45 -3.99 12.24
CA ILE A 48 2.91 -5.37 11.97
C ILE A 48 4.31 -5.37 11.35
N SER A 49 5.13 -6.36 11.69
CA SER A 49 6.52 -6.47 11.23
C SER A 49 6.88 -7.81 10.57
N ASN A 50 6.02 -8.83 10.68
CA ASN A 50 6.32 -10.21 10.26
C ASN A 50 5.66 -10.59 8.93
N ILE A 51 5.58 -9.64 8.00
CA ILE A 51 4.89 -9.79 6.71
C ILE A 51 5.91 -9.66 5.56
N GLY A 52 5.67 -10.31 4.42
CA GLY A 52 6.62 -10.36 3.31
C GLY A 52 6.61 -9.12 2.40
N ILE A 53 6.14 -7.97 2.90
CA ILE A 53 6.05 -6.74 2.13
C ILE A 53 7.43 -6.10 2.02
N GLU A 54 7.84 -5.80 0.79
CA GLU A 54 9.11 -5.14 0.49
C GLU A 54 8.84 -3.72 -0.03
N VAL A 55 9.57 -2.75 0.49
CA VAL A 55 9.56 -1.37 -0.03
C VAL A 55 10.95 -1.00 -0.52
N ASN A 56 11.04 -0.57 -1.78
CA ASN A 56 12.23 0.03 -2.34
C ASN A 56 11.91 1.49 -2.72
N LYS A 57 12.76 2.41 -2.26
CA LYS A 57 12.63 3.84 -2.55
C LYS A 57 13.89 4.34 -3.23
N THR A 58 13.72 4.87 -4.42
CA THR A 58 14.76 5.59 -5.17
C THR A 58 14.44 7.09 -5.21
N PRO A 59 15.33 7.94 -5.71
CA PRO A 59 15.05 9.37 -5.87
C PRO A 59 13.88 9.71 -6.82
N THR A 60 13.40 8.75 -7.61
CA THR A 60 12.36 8.98 -8.65
C THR A 60 11.24 7.94 -8.64
N GLU A 61 11.32 6.92 -7.78
CA GLU A 61 10.35 5.84 -7.72
C GLU A 61 10.19 5.30 -6.30
N ILE A 62 8.96 4.92 -5.95
CA ILE A 62 8.68 4.09 -4.76
C ILE A 62 8.00 2.82 -5.25
N THR A 63 8.63 1.67 -5.01
CA THR A 63 8.12 0.35 -5.39
C THR A 63 7.75 -0.41 -4.13
N VAL A 64 6.48 -0.80 -4.02
CA VAL A 64 5.98 -1.64 -2.93
C VAL A 64 5.55 -2.99 -3.50
N LYS A 65 6.16 -4.07 -3.01
CA LYS A 65 5.75 -5.44 -3.33
C LYS A 65 4.91 -5.99 -2.19
N VAL A 66 3.69 -6.41 -2.51
CA VAL A 66 2.76 -6.99 -1.53
C VAL A 66 2.45 -8.43 -1.92
N PRO A 67 2.88 -9.43 -1.13
CA PRO A 67 2.51 -10.81 -1.37
C PRO A 67 0.99 -11.01 -1.23
N ILE A 68 0.36 -11.63 -2.23
CA ILE A 68 -1.11 -11.83 -2.23
C ILE A 68 -1.59 -12.65 -1.02
N LYS A 69 -0.79 -13.64 -0.59
CA LYS A 69 -1.08 -14.44 0.62
C LYS A 69 -1.24 -13.60 1.88
N ASP A 70 -0.50 -12.49 1.97
CA ASP A 70 -0.49 -11.62 3.15
C ASP A 70 -1.75 -10.72 3.20
N LEU A 71 -2.53 -10.70 2.11
CA LEU A 71 -3.85 -10.08 2.02
C LEU A 71 -4.99 -11.06 2.34
N GLY A 72 -4.67 -12.25 2.86
CA GLY A 72 -5.67 -13.26 3.26
C GLY A 72 -6.25 -14.05 2.09
N ASP A 73 -5.42 -14.35 1.08
CA ASP A 73 -5.78 -15.08 -0.15
C ASP A 73 -7.02 -14.49 -0.85
N PRO A 74 -6.98 -13.20 -1.24
CA PRO A 74 -8.14 -12.50 -1.76
C PRO A 74 -8.58 -12.98 -3.16
N GLU A 75 -9.82 -12.68 -3.50
CA GLU A 75 -10.37 -12.74 -4.87
C GLU A 75 -10.23 -11.40 -5.60
N LYS A 76 -10.22 -10.30 -4.84
CA LYS A 76 -10.04 -8.95 -5.36
C LYS A 76 -9.12 -8.17 -4.44
N VAL A 77 -8.32 -7.28 -5.03
CA VAL A 77 -7.50 -6.32 -4.29
C VAL A 77 -8.07 -4.93 -4.52
N ILE A 78 -8.43 -4.26 -3.43
CA ILE A 78 -8.91 -2.87 -3.43
C ILE A 78 -7.76 -2.01 -2.92
N PHE A 79 -7.32 -1.03 -3.69
CA PHE A 79 -6.15 -0.25 -3.33
C PHE A 79 -6.23 1.21 -3.76
N SER A 80 -5.53 2.05 -3.03
CA SER A 80 -5.37 3.48 -3.29
C SER A 80 -4.01 3.93 -2.74
N ALA A 81 -3.48 5.00 -3.29
CA ALA A 81 -2.20 5.56 -2.90
C ALA A 81 -2.32 7.08 -2.80
N THR A 82 -1.73 7.68 -1.78
CA THR A 82 -1.55 9.12 -1.67
C THR A 82 -0.09 9.43 -1.49
N THR A 83 0.41 10.41 -2.23
CA THR A 83 1.76 10.94 -2.06
C THR A 83 1.69 12.31 -1.39
N SER A 84 2.68 12.60 -0.56
CA SER A 84 2.76 13.85 0.19
C SER A 84 4.20 14.32 0.31
N THR A 85 4.38 15.59 0.69
CA THR A 85 5.66 16.14 1.14
C THR A 85 5.45 16.85 2.47
N GLY A 86 5.91 16.22 3.55
CA GLY A 86 5.61 16.67 4.91
C GLY A 86 4.10 16.72 5.17
N LEU A 87 3.55 17.92 5.37
CA LEU A 87 2.11 18.10 5.63
C LEU A 87 1.28 18.37 4.37
N LEU A 88 1.89 18.40 3.19
CA LEU A 88 1.23 18.77 1.94
C LEU A 88 0.93 17.52 1.11
N SER A 89 -0.34 17.27 0.80
CA SER A 89 -0.73 16.25 -0.18
C SER A 89 -0.30 16.69 -1.58
N LEU A 90 0.36 15.79 -2.32
CA LEU A 90 0.81 16.05 -3.69
C LEU A 90 -0.17 15.48 -4.71
N ASP A 91 -0.48 14.18 -4.59
CA ASP A 91 -1.40 13.49 -5.47
C ASP A 91 -2.07 12.32 -4.74
N SER A 92 -3.29 11.99 -5.16
CA SER A 92 -4.08 10.87 -4.65
C SER A 92 -4.64 10.05 -5.80
N MET A 93 -4.22 8.80 -5.88
CA MET A 93 -4.83 7.83 -6.78
C MET A 93 -6.21 7.42 -6.23
N PRO A 94 -7.31 7.54 -7.03
CA PRO A 94 -8.61 7.05 -6.61
C PRO A 94 -8.57 5.55 -6.34
N TRP A 95 -9.50 5.05 -5.52
CA TRP A 95 -9.62 3.62 -5.26
C TRP A 95 -9.78 2.83 -6.56
N ARG A 96 -8.94 1.79 -6.71
CA ARG A 96 -8.97 0.84 -7.81
C ARG A 96 -9.22 -0.55 -7.28
N ILE A 97 -9.76 -1.39 -8.15
CA ILE A 97 -10.02 -2.80 -7.87
C ILE A 97 -9.32 -3.62 -8.94
N VAL A 98 -8.49 -4.57 -8.51
CA VAL A 98 -7.95 -5.63 -9.36
C VAL A 98 -8.67 -6.93 -9.02
N ILE A 99 -9.19 -7.61 -10.04
CA ILE A 99 -9.80 -8.94 -9.90
C ILE A 99 -8.69 -9.96 -10.13
N LEU A 100 -8.52 -10.88 -9.17
CA LEU A 100 -7.53 -11.94 -9.27
C LEU A 100 -8.17 -13.15 -9.92
N ASN A 101 -7.67 -13.51 -11.10
CA ASN A 101 -8.07 -14.75 -11.76
C ASN A 101 -7.30 -15.90 -11.12
N LYS A 102 -8.01 -16.96 -10.71
CA LYS A 102 -7.38 -18.24 -10.39
C LYS A 102 -7.19 -18.96 -11.72
N GLU A 103 -5.94 -19.25 -12.08
CA GLU A 103 -5.62 -20.22 -13.13
C GLU A 103 -6.01 -21.63 -12.69
#